data_AF-A0A8T4DWE6-F1
#
_entry.id   AF-A0A8T4DWE6-F1
#
_cell.length_a   1.000
_cell.length_b   1.000
_cell.length_c   1.000
_cell.angle_alpha   90.00
_cell.angle_beta   90.00
_cell.angle_gamma   90.00
#
_symmetry.space_group_name_H-M   'P 1'
#
loop_
_entity.id
_entity.type
_entity.pdbx_description
1 polymer ?
#
loop_
_entity_poly.entity_id
_entity_poly.type
_entity_poly.pdbx_seq_one_letter_code
_entity_poly.pdbx_strand_id
1 'polypeptide(L)'
;MFCVKVKKESRRKENTANLYIFNREKIREITHEVGLKPSPKWNRAKVPDWIFENKYQAQVLRGYFDTDDCLVITNNNGTKYPRLKMKIGPSPMQKQFIRILEEMGFNFGIYQIGKGKVRVQMNRKKELRKWIKEVGLSNKKHEMKAMQFIQ
;
A
#
# COMPACT_ATOMS: atom_id res chain seq x y z
N MET A 1 -7.96 14.59 -12.90
CA MET A 1 -8.74 14.28 -11.68
C MET A 1 -10.09 13.72 -12.14
N PHE A 2 -10.52 12.55 -11.67
CA PHE A 2 -11.81 11.99 -12.09
C PHE A 2 -12.97 12.78 -11.45
N CYS A 3 -13.81 13.40 -12.28
CA CYS A 3 -15.05 14.01 -11.81
C CYS A 3 -16.16 12.96 -11.82
N VAL A 4 -16.42 12.33 -10.67
CA VAL A 4 -17.45 11.29 -10.55
C VAL A 4 -18.31 11.52 -9.31
N LYS A 5 -19.61 11.24 -9.43
CA LYS A 5 -20.52 11.24 -8.28
C LYS A 5 -20.23 10.02 -7.42
N VAL A 6 -19.87 10.24 -6.16
CA VAL A 6 -19.61 9.19 -5.18
C VAL A 6 -20.80 9.06 -4.25
N LYS A 7 -21.34 7.84 -4.12
CA LYS A 7 -22.31 7.50 -3.07
C LYS A 7 -21.55 6.93 -1.87
N LYS A 8 -21.69 7.54 -0.70
CA LYS A 8 -21.12 7.05 0.55
C LYS A 8 -22.20 6.33 1.37
N GLU A 9 -21.86 5.17 1.92
CA GLU A 9 -22.72 4.42 2.83
C GLU A 9 -21.91 3.96 4.04
N SER A 10 -22.32 4.37 5.24
CA SER A 10 -21.68 3.91 6.48
C SER A 10 -22.34 2.61 6.95
N ARG A 11 -21.53 1.60 7.29
CA ARG A 11 -22.04 0.35 7.86
C ARG A 11 -22.38 0.59 9.33
N ARG A 12 -23.61 0.30 9.76
CA ARG A 12 -24.04 0.61 11.15
C ARG A 12 -23.33 -0.22 12.23
N LYS A 13 -22.92 -1.44 11.91
CA LYS A 13 -22.30 -2.39 12.85
C LYS A 13 -20.77 -2.42 12.77
N GLU A 14 -20.19 -1.73 11.81
CA GLU A 14 -18.74 -1.72 11.55
C GLU A 14 -18.29 -0.26 11.47
N ASN A 15 -17.12 0.09 12.01
CA ASN A 15 -16.56 1.43 11.82
C ASN A 15 -15.96 1.56 10.41
N THR A 16 -16.80 1.43 9.38
CA THR A 16 -16.41 1.32 7.98
C THR A 16 -17.43 2.01 7.09
N ALA A 17 -16.93 2.71 6.07
CA ALA A 17 -17.74 3.32 5.02
C ALA A 17 -17.42 2.69 3.67
N ASN A 18 -18.46 2.36 2.92
CA ASN A 18 -18.34 1.97 1.51
C ASN A 18 -18.46 3.23 0.65
N LEU A 19 -17.62 3.31 -0.38
CA LEU A 19 -17.70 4.33 -1.43
C LEU A 19 -18.09 3.63 -2.72
N TYR A 20 -19.23 4.01 -3.30
CA TYR A 20 -19.70 3.47 -4.57
C TYR A 20 -19.61 4.54 -5.66
N ILE A 21 -19.09 4.12 -6.81
CA ILE A 21 -19.01 4.93 -8.01
C ILE A 21 -19.78 4.17 -9.10
N PHE A 22 -20.94 4.71 -9.48
CA PHE A 22 -21.78 4.13 -10.52
C PHE A 22 -21.60 4.90 -11.82
N ASN A 23 -20.45 4.71 -12.47
CA ASN A 23 -20.16 5.31 -13.77
C ASN A 23 -19.47 4.27 -14.67
N ARG A 24 -20.24 3.65 -15.57
CA ARG A 24 -19.76 2.56 -16.44
C ARG A 24 -18.59 2.99 -17.32
N GLU A 25 -18.65 4.20 -17.87
CA GLU A 25 -17.61 4.76 -18.73
C GLU A 25 -16.29 4.90 -17.95
N LYS A 26 -16.34 5.50 -16.76
CA LYS A 26 -15.14 5.64 -15.91
C LYS A 26 -14.60 4.31 -15.39
N ILE A 27 -15.46 3.34 -15.09
CA ILE A 27 -15.00 1.98 -14.74
C ILE A 27 -14.31 1.32 -15.94
N ARG A 28 -14.80 1.53 -17.17
CA ARG A 28 -14.15 1.04 -18.39
C ARG A 28 -12.81 1.72 -18.62
N GLU A 29 -12.73 3.04 -18.50
CA GLU A 29 -11.47 3.81 -18.59
C GLU A 29 -10.42 3.25 -17.60
N ILE A 30 -10.80 3.05 -16.34
CA ILE A 30 -9.90 2.50 -15.30
C ILE A 30 -9.45 1.06 -15.60
N THR A 31 -10.33 0.23 -16.16
CA THR A 31 -10.01 -1.18 -16.40
C THR A 31 -9.25 -1.42 -17.69
N HIS A 32 -9.57 -0.68 -18.76
CA HIS A 32 -9.00 -0.85 -20.09
C HIS A 32 -7.83 0.09 -20.37
N GLU A 33 -7.95 1.38 -20.03
CA GLU A 33 -6.93 2.39 -20.35
C GLU A 33 -5.87 2.45 -19.25
N VAL A 34 -6.30 2.54 -17.99
CA VAL A 34 -5.37 2.51 -16.83
C VAL A 34 -4.86 1.08 -16.59
N GLY A 35 -5.60 0.05 -17.02
CA GLY A 35 -5.17 -1.34 -16.96
C GLY A 35 -5.36 -2.01 -15.59
N LEU A 36 -6.18 -1.45 -14.70
CA LEU A 36 -6.49 -2.07 -13.41
C LEU A 36 -7.42 -3.28 -13.60
N LYS A 37 -7.09 -4.39 -12.95
CA LYS A 37 -7.90 -5.61 -13.06
C LYS A 37 -9.09 -5.58 -12.09
N PRO A 38 -10.31 -5.92 -12.55
CA PRO A 38 -11.44 -6.10 -11.67
C PRO A 38 -11.23 -7.29 -10.72
N SER A 39 -12.03 -7.33 -9.64
CA SER A 39 -12.00 -8.41 -8.66
C SER A 39 -12.32 -9.79 -9.28
N PRO A 40 -11.92 -10.90 -8.62
CA PRO A 40 -11.11 -10.99 -7.40
C PRO A 40 -9.64 -10.59 -7.61
N LYS A 41 -9.02 -10.02 -6.56
CA LYS A 41 -7.59 -9.67 -6.54
C LYS A 41 -6.68 -10.90 -6.54
N TRP A 42 -7.16 -11.99 -5.94
CA TRP A 42 -6.39 -13.23 -5.73
C TRP A 42 -5.90 -13.80 -7.06
N ASN A 43 -4.60 -14.11 -7.13
CA ASN A 43 -3.84 -14.58 -8.29
C ASN A 43 -3.84 -13.65 -9.52
N ARG A 44 -4.54 -12.51 -9.49
CA ARG A 44 -4.80 -11.67 -10.67
C ARG A 44 -4.20 -10.28 -10.58
N ALA A 45 -4.19 -9.68 -9.38
CA ALA A 45 -3.74 -8.30 -9.18
C ALA A 45 -2.32 -8.09 -9.72
N LYS A 46 -2.16 -7.06 -10.56
CA LYS A 46 -0.91 -6.68 -11.21
C LYS A 46 -0.87 -5.15 -11.25
N VAL A 47 0.28 -4.57 -10.94
CA VAL A 47 0.57 -3.17 -11.25
C VAL A 47 0.76 -3.05 -12.77
N PRO A 48 0.04 -2.15 -13.45
CA PRO A 48 0.22 -1.94 -14.89
C PRO A 48 1.66 -1.57 -15.25
N ASP A 49 2.15 -2.01 -16.41
CA ASP A 49 3.57 -1.86 -16.78
C ASP A 49 3.95 -0.37 -17.01
N TRP A 50 3.01 0.45 -17.50
CA TRP A 50 3.20 1.89 -17.67
C TRP A 50 3.56 2.63 -16.37
N ILE A 51 3.20 2.09 -15.20
CA ILE A 51 3.61 2.64 -13.90
C ILE A 51 5.13 2.61 -13.75
N PHE A 52 5.78 1.55 -14.24
CA PHE A 52 7.24 1.40 -14.16
C PHE A 52 7.93 2.31 -15.16
N GLU A 53 7.39 2.41 -16.38
CA GLU A 53 7.90 3.26 -17.46
C GLU A 53 7.87 4.75 -17.06
N ASN A 54 6.76 5.19 -16.47
CA ASN A 54 6.55 6.60 -16.09
C ASN A 54 7.02 6.95 -14.67
N LYS A 55 7.71 6.01 -14.00
CA LYS A 55 8.27 6.21 -12.64
C LYS A 55 7.23 6.55 -11.56
N TYR A 56 6.05 5.93 -11.62
CA TYR A 56 4.97 6.12 -10.62
C TYR A 56 4.97 5.08 -9.49
N GLN A 57 6.06 4.31 -9.33
CA GLN A 57 6.12 3.19 -8.40
C GLN A 57 5.95 3.64 -6.95
N ALA A 58 6.53 4.78 -6.57
CA ALA A 58 6.41 5.34 -5.23
C ALA A 58 4.95 5.70 -4.88
N GLN A 59 4.22 6.30 -5.82
CA GLN A 59 2.82 6.68 -5.64
C GLN A 59 1.93 5.44 -5.48
N VAL A 60 2.21 4.37 -6.22
CA VAL A 60 1.51 3.09 -6.08
C VAL A 60 1.81 2.43 -4.73
N LEU A 61 3.07 2.41 -4.30
CA LEU A 61 3.45 1.92 -2.96
C LEU A 61 2.75 2.71 -1.85
N ARG A 62 2.72 4.05 -1.95
CA ARG A 62 2.03 4.92 -0.99
C ARG A 62 0.54 4.59 -0.92
N GLY A 63 -0.14 4.52 -2.07
CA GLY A 63 -1.57 4.23 -2.13
C GLY A 63 -1.93 2.85 -1.57
N TYR A 64 -1.10 1.84 -1.85
CA TYR A 64 -1.27 0.51 -1.26
C TYR A 64 -1.04 0.53 0.25
N PHE A 65 0.05 1.15 0.69
CA PHE A 65 0.42 1.18 2.10
C PHE A 65 -0.62 1.89 2.98
N ASP A 66 -1.18 2.99 2.48
CA ASP A 66 -2.17 3.77 3.23
C ASP A 66 -3.53 3.09 3.37
N THR A 67 -3.81 2.07 2.54
CA THR A 67 -5.09 1.35 2.51
C THR A 67 -5.03 0.01 3.23
N ASP A 68 -4.04 -0.83 2.90
CA ASP A 68 -4.01 -2.24 3.32
C ASP A 68 -2.97 -2.53 4.43
N ASP A 69 -2.08 -1.58 4.73
CA ASP A 69 -0.89 -1.82 5.54
C ASP A 69 -0.81 -0.96 6.81
N CYS A 70 0.30 -1.09 7.55
CA CYS A 70 0.42 -0.47 8.86
C CYS A 70 1.87 -0.14 9.24
N LEU A 71 2.04 1.05 9.81
CA LEU A 71 3.18 1.38 10.66
C LEU A 71 2.91 0.92 12.10
N VAL A 72 3.73 0.00 12.60
CA VAL A 72 3.62 -0.57 13.95
C VAL A 72 4.81 -0.15 14.80
N ILE A 73 4.56 0.16 16.06
CA ILE A 73 5.60 0.39 17.07
C ILE A 73 5.79 -0.91 17.83
N THR A 74 6.99 -1.46 17.80
CA THR A 74 7.34 -2.64 18.61
C THR A 74 8.27 -2.24 19.73
N ASN A 75 7.94 -2.60 20.96
CA ASN A 75 8.84 -2.48 22.10
C ASN A 75 9.73 -3.74 22.15
N ASN A 76 11.04 -3.56 22.20
CA ASN A 76 12.01 -4.62 22.42
C ASN A 76 12.86 -4.22 23.62
N ASN A 77 12.60 -4.83 24.78
CA ASN A 77 13.30 -4.58 26.04
C ASN A 77 13.38 -3.09 26.42
N GLY A 78 12.23 -2.39 26.39
CA GLY A 78 12.14 -0.96 26.69
C GLY A 78 12.40 -0.04 25.50
N THR A 79 13.06 -0.53 24.44
CA THR A 79 13.35 0.28 23.26
C THR A 79 12.26 0.15 22.20
N LYS A 80 11.65 1.27 21.81
CA LYS A 80 10.62 1.32 20.76
C LYS A 80 11.25 1.41 19.37
N TYR A 81 10.79 0.55 18.46
CA TYR A 81 11.22 0.51 17.06
C TYR A 81 10.02 0.63 16.11
N PRO A 82 10.11 1.45 15.05
CA PRO A 82 9.12 1.45 13.99
C PRO A 82 9.29 0.22 13.10
N ARG A 83 8.17 -0.33 12.63
CA ARG A 83 8.10 -1.40 11.64
C ARG A 83 7.03 -1.06 10.61
N LEU A 84 7.45 -0.84 9.37
CA LEU A 84 6.54 -0.76 8.22
C LEU A 84 6.23 -2.19 7.80
N LYS A 85 4.95 -2.56 7.74
CA LYS A 85 4.51 -3.92 7.38
C LYS A 85 3.54 -3.86 6.22
N MET A 86 3.94 -4.43 5.10
CA MET A 86 3.07 -4.64 3.95
C MET A 86 2.57 -6.07 3.86
N LYS A 87 1.26 -6.31 3.80
CA LYS A 87 0.67 -7.65 3.61
C LYS A 87 0.11 -7.74 2.20
N ILE A 88 0.63 -8.65 1.40
CA ILE A 88 0.27 -8.76 -0.01
C ILE A 88 -0.32 -10.13 -0.30
N GLY A 89 -1.53 -10.15 -0.86
CA GLY A 89 -2.20 -11.37 -1.31
C GLY A 89 -1.47 -12.05 -2.48
N PRO A 90 -1.60 -13.38 -2.64
CA PRO A 90 -0.95 -14.10 -3.74
C PRO A 90 -1.43 -13.51 -5.07
N SER A 91 -0.50 -12.95 -5.82
CA SER A 91 -0.73 -12.28 -7.09
C SER A 91 0.61 -11.84 -7.70
N PRO A 92 0.67 -11.56 -9.01
CA PRO A 92 1.85 -10.96 -9.65
C PRO A 92 2.37 -9.70 -8.93
N MET A 93 1.48 -8.93 -8.32
CA MET A 93 1.80 -7.72 -7.56
C MET A 93 2.80 -7.96 -6.42
N GLN A 94 2.88 -9.16 -5.83
CA GLN A 94 3.88 -9.47 -4.80
C GLN A 94 5.31 -9.27 -5.32
N LYS A 95 5.64 -9.90 -6.46
CA LYS A 95 6.96 -9.80 -7.07
C LYS A 95 7.24 -8.38 -7.54
N GLN A 96 6.21 -7.70 -8.05
CA GLN A 96 6.31 -6.30 -8.48
C GLN A 96 6.66 -5.36 -7.32
N PHE A 97 5.99 -5.48 -6.17
CA PHE A 97 6.31 -4.64 -5.01
C PHE A 97 7.68 -4.96 -4.41
N ILE A 98 8.07 -6.23 -4.35
CA ILE A 98 9.42 -6.63 -3.92
C ILE A 98 10.47 -5.96 -4.81
N ARG A 99 10.32 -6.07 -6.14
CA ARG A 99 11.20 -5.44 -7.12
C ARG A 99 11.28 -3.92 -6.94
N ILE A 100 10.14 -3.24 -6.77
CA ILE A 100 10.13 -1.78 -6.55
C ILE A 100 10.94 -1.42 -5.29
N LEU A 101 10.74 -2.15 -4.20
CA LEU A 101 11.46 -1.88 -2.94
C LEU A 101 12.96 -2.14 -3.07
N GLU A 102 13.37 -3.16 -3.82
CA GLU A 102 14.77 -3.45 -4.16
C GLU A 102 15.39 -2.34 -5.00
N GLU A 103 14.72 -1.92 -6.07
CA GLU A 103 15.16 -0.83 -6.96
C GLU A 103 15.28 0.51 -6.21
N MET A 104 14.37 0.77 -5.27
CA MET A 104 14.46 1.94 -4.38
C MET A 104 15.50 1.76 -3.25
N GLY A 105 16.12 0.58 -3.12
CA GLY A 105 17.19 0.28 -2.17
C GLY A 105 16.74 0.19 -0.70
N PHE A 106 15.51 -0.26 -0.44
CA PHE A 106 15.04 -0.50 0.93
C PHE A 106 15.63 -1.78 1.51
N ASN A 107 15.89 -1.78 2.83
CA ASN A 107 16.23 -3.00 3.56
C ASN A 107 14.96 -3.60 4.19
N PHE A 108 14.54 -4.77 3.72
CA PHE A 108 13.33 -5.41 4.19
C PHE A 108 13.48 -6.94 4.31
N GLY A 109 12.67 -7.54 5.17
CA GLY A 109 12.50 -8.99 5.23
C GLY A 109 11.17 -9.40 4.60
N ILE A 110 11.15 -10.58 3.97
CA ILE A 110 9.95 -11.20 3.41
C ILE A 110 9.58 -12.39 4.29
N TYR A 111 8.32 -12.46 4.71
CA TYR A 111 7.80 -13.53 5.57
C TYR A 111 6.57 -14.15 4.94
N GLN A 112 6.53 -15.48 4.82
CA GLN A 112 5.30 -16.19 4.45
C GLN A 112 4.32 -16.14 5.63
N ILE A 113 3.07 -15.74 5.38
CA ILE A 113 2.05 -15.59 6.43
C ILE A 113 0.78 -16.42 6.13
N GLY A 114 0.97 -17.55 5.42
CA GLY A 114 -0.06 -18.53 5.10
C GLY A 114 -0.87 -18.22 3.84
N LYS A 115 -1.47 -19.25 3.23
CA LYS A 115 -2.30 -19.16 2.01
C LYS A 115 -1.62 -18.40 0.85
N GLY A 116 -0.30 -18.55 0.70
CA GLY A 116 0.49 -17.84 -0.32
C GLY A 116 0.63 -16.32 -0.13
N LYS A 117 0.19 -15.77 1.02
CA LYS A 117 0.36 -14.36 1.34
C LYS A 117 1.78 -14.11 1.84
N VAL A 118 2.34 -12.97 1.43
CA VAL A 118 3.63 -12.50 1.91
C VAL A 118 3.45 -11.27 2.78
N ARG A 119 4.31 -11.14 3.80
CA ARG A 119 4.51 -9.91 4.55
C ARG A 119 5.89 -9.37 4.25
N VAL A 120 5.94 -8.19 3.65
CA VAL A 120 7.18 -7.42 3.54
C VAL A 120 7.28 -6.53 4.77
N GLN A 121 8.43 -6.55 5.45
CA GLN A 121 8.63 -5.79 6.67
C GLN A 121 9.97 -5.04 6.63
N MET A 122 9.90 -3.71 6.71
CA MET A 122 11.06 -2.86 6.93
C MET A 122 11.15 -2.51 8.41
N ASN A 123 12.35 -2.67 8.96
CA ASN A 123 12.64 -2.40 10.35
C ASN A 123 13.55 -1.17 10.45
N ARG A 124 13.65 -0.60 11.66
CA ARG A 124 14.58 0.49 12.03
C ARG A 124 14.08 1.87 11.59
N LYS A 125 14.53 2.91 12.31
CA LYS A 125 14.20 4.31 12.03
C LYS A 125 14.74 4.78 10.66
N LYS A 126 15.88 4.24 10.21
CA LYS A 126 16.48 4.56 8.90
C LYS A 126 15.52 4.24 7.74
N GLU A 127 14.93 3.05 7.72
CA GLU A 127 13.99 2.66 6.66
C GLU A 127 12.69 3.47 6.72
N LEU A 128 12.22 3.83 7.92
CA LEU A 128 11.08 4.74 8.07
C LEU A 128 11.39 6.13 7.47
N ARG A 129 12.55 6.73 7.77
CA ARG A 129 12.94 8.03 7.22
C ARG A 129 13.06 7.98 5.70
N LYS A 130 13.69 6.92 5.18
CA LYS A 130 13.79 6.68 3.74
C LYS A 130 12.40 6.54 3.10
N TRP A 131 11.50 5.80 3.73
CA TRP A 131 10.13 5.65 3.25
C TRP A 131 9.43 7.01 3.13
N ILE A 132 9.53 7.84 4.16
CA ILE A 132 8.89 9.16 4.15
C ILE A 132 9.46 10.06 3.06
N LYS A 133 10.77 10.01 2.85
CA LYS A 133 11.44 10.79 1.80
C LYS A 133 11.06 10.32 0.39
N GLU A 134 11.13 9.02 0.14
CA GLU A 134 11.05 8.46 -1.23
C GLU A 134 9.62 8.04 -1.63
N VAL A 135 8.77 7.67 -0.66
CA VAL A 135 7.38 7.18 -0.89
C VAL A 135 6.35 8.14 -0.28
N GLY A 136 6.60 8.61 0.93
CA GLY A 136 5.70 9.45 1.70
C GLY A 136 4.61 8.66 2.45
N LEU A 137 3.82 9.40 3.22
CA LEU A 137 2.62 8.94 3.92
C LEU A 137 1.49 9.92 3.59
N SER A 138 0.28 9.43 3.38
CA SER A 138 -0.91 10.30 3.26
C SER A 138 -1.99 9.99 4.31
N ASN A 139 -1.84 8.86 5.01
CA ASN A 139 -2.71 8.51 6.12
C ASN A 139 -2.22 9.18 7.41
N LYS A 140 -3.02 10.12 7.95
CA LYS A 140 -2.73 10.85 9.21
C LYS A 140 -2.38 9.94 10.39
N LYS A 141 -2.98 8.74 10.47
CA LYS A 141 -2.66 7.75 11.52
C LYS A 141 -1.23 7.24 11.39
N HIS A 142 -0.75 7.04 10.16
CA HIS A 142 0.63 6.63 9.90
C HIS A 142 1.59 7.78 10.19
N GLU A 143 1.26 9.00 9.77
CA GLU A 143 2.07 10.20 10.04
C GLU A 143 2.27 10.41 11.54
N MET A 144 1.20 10.41 12.35
CA MET A 144 1.28 10.59 13.80
C MET A 144 2.19 9.56 14.48
N LYS A 145 2.16 8.30 14.02
CA LYS A 145 3.05 7.26 14.55
C LYS A 145 4.49 7.47 14.11
N ALA A 146 4.70 7.93 12.88
CA ALA A 146 6.02 8.13 12.32
C ALA A 146 6.76 9.27 13.03
N MET A 147 6.05 10.35 13.36
CA MET A 147 6.61 11.52 14.07
C MET A 147 7.29 11.17 15.40
N GLN A 148 6.91 10.07 16.06
CA GLN A 148 7.56 9.60 17.30
C GLN A 148 9.02 9.14 17.09
N PHE A 149 9.48 8.99 15.85
CA PHE A 149 10.80 8.45 15.52
C PHE A 149 11.65 9.37 14.64
N ILE A 150 11.12 10.51 14.21
CA ILE A 150 11.75 11.41 13.21
C ILE A 150 12.41 12.62 13.88
N GLN A 151 12.28 12.77 15.19
CA GLN A 151 13.13 13.66 15.99
C GLN A 151 14.61 13.33 15.79
#